data_AF-A0AA96QK46-F1
#
_entry.id   AF-A0AA96QK46-F1
#
_cell.length_a   1.000
_cell.length_b   1.000
_cell.length_c   1.000
_cell.angle_alpha   90.00
_cell.angle_beta   90.00
_cell.angle_gamma   90.00
#
_symmetry.space_group_name_H-M   'P 1'
#
loop_
_entity.id
_entity.type
_entity.pdbx_description
1 polymer ?
#
loop_
_entity_poly.entity_id
_entity_poly.type
_entity_poly.pdbx_seq_one_letter_code
_entity_poly.pdbx_strand_id
1 'polypeptide(L)'
;MTEVEDRDGDEPVVRLHRWRATWPDDDPHANFKAEVVSYGLLDPLTTVRGMSANLGIPAGAIARYVLAKWATGGSAGLLELGPVMVHRLWEPVSAAEAADSDERRLAAYHQLRQMLSWLRLPLEDPTVYPAQDAGSEAG
;
A
#
# COMPACT_ATOMS: atom_id res chain seq x y z
N MET A 1 12.41 32.29 -1.39
CA MET A 1 11.59 32.01 -2.57
C MET A 1 12.45 31.14 -3.47
N THR A 2 12.29 29.83 -3.36
CA THR A 2 13.14 28.89 -4.10
C THR A 2 12.47 28.63 -5.44
N GLU A 3 13.12 29.10 -6.50
CA GLU A 3 12.72 28.87 -7.88
C GLU A 3 12.91 27.38 -8.18
N VAL A 4 11.80 26.67 -8.39
CA VAL A 4 11.83 25.28 -8.83
C VAL A 4 12.01 25.35 -10.33
N GLU A 5 13.23 25.07 -10.81
CA GLU A 5 13.51 24.96 -12.25
C GLU A 5 12.62 23.87 -12.85
N ASP A 6 11.71 24.30 -13.73
CA ASP A 6 10.80 23.42 -14.44
C ASP A 6 11.57 22.66 -15.52
N ARG A 7 12.03 21.44 -15.19
CA ARG A 7 12.60 20.49 -16.16
C ARG A 7 11.46 19.76 -16.86
N ASP A 8 10.64 20.53 -17.55
CA ASP A 8 9.28 20.17 -18.01
C ASP A 8 9.26 19.12 -19.17
N GLY A 9 10.42 18.71 -19.68
CA GLY A 9 10.52 17.88 -20.89
C GLY A 9 10.31 16.37 -20.71
N ASP A 10 10.43 15.84 -19.49
CA ASP A 10 10.47 14.39 -19.23
C ASP A 10 9.58 13.95 -18.04
N GLU A 11 8.77 14.86 -17.50
CA GLU A 11 7.89 14.53 -16.37
C GLU A 11 6.59 13.85 -16.82
N PRO A 12 6.16 12.76 -16.16
CA PRO A 12 4.93 12.06 -16.53
C PRO A 12 3.68 12.90 -16.19
N VAL A 13 2.83 13.14 -17.19
CA VAL A 13 1.53 13.81 -17.02
C VAL A 13 0.40 12.79 -16.95
N VAL A 14 -0.36 12.80 -15.85
CA VAL A 14 -1.55 11.95 -15.66
C VAL A 14 -2.81 12.81 -15.58
N ARG A 15 -3.80 12.49 -16.42
CA ARG A 15 -5.13 13.14 -16.37
C ARG A 15 -6.10 12.27 -15.57
N LEU A 16 -6.71 12.86 -14.54
CA LEU A 16 -7.69 12.18 -13.69
C LEU A 16 -9.06 12.22 -14.36
N HIS A 17 -9.42 11.15 -15.06
CA HIS A 17 -10.71 11.01 -15.73
C HIS A 17 -11.70 10.21 -14.89
N ARG A 18 -12.98 10.59 -14.96
CA ARG A 18 -14.05 9.70 -14.48
C ARG A 18 -14.21 8.56 -15.48
N TRP A 19 -14.19 7.33 -14.99
CA TRP A 19 -14.43 6.15 -15.81
C TRP A 19 -15.80 5.57 -15.49
N ARG A 20 -16.55 5.19 -16.53
CA ARG A 20 -17.84 4.49 -16.45
C ARG A 20 -17.80 3.35 -17.44
N ALA A 21 -18.10 2.15 -16.97
CA ALA A 21 -18.13 0.96 -17.80
C ALA A 21 -19.08 -0.09 -17.22
N THR A 22 -19.44 -1.04 -18.07
CA THR A 22 -20.10 -2.29 -17.72
C THR A 22 -19.18 -3.45 -18.12
N TRP A 23 -19.29 -4.58 -17.45
CA TRP A 23 -18.50 -5.78 -17.73
C TRP A 23 -19.38 -7.04 -17.66
N PRO A 24 -18.96 -8.16 -18.26
CA PRO A 24 -19.61 -9.46 -18.11
C PRO A 24 -19.67 -9.94 -16.65
N ASP A 25 -20.65 -10.79 -16.34
CA ASP A 25 -20.86 -11.31 -14.98
C ASP A 25 -19.70 -12.20 -14.49
N ASP A 26 -18.91 -12.77 -15.40
CA ASP A 26 -17.77 -13.65 -15.12
C ASP A 26 -16.40 -12.92 -15.18
N ASP A 27 -16.39 -11.58 -15.23
CA ASP A 27 -15.15 -10.81 -15.25
C ASP A 27 -14.37 -10.99 -13.93
N PRO A 28 -13.14 -11.56 -13.96
CA PRO A 28 -12.37 -11.86 -12.74
C PRO A 28 -11.92 -10.59 -11.99
N HIS A 29 -12.08 -9.42 -12.59
CA HIS A 29 -11.73 -8.12 -12.02
C HIS A 29 -12.95 -7.22 -11.82
N ALA A 30 -14.17 -7.76 -11.90
CA ALA A 30 -15.43 -7.04 -11.71
C ALA A 30 -15.43 -6.18 -10.44
N ASN A 31 -14.98 -6.73 -9.30
CA ASN A 31 -14.95 -6.02 -8.02
C ASN A 31 -14.03 -4.79 -8.06
N PHE A 32 -12.81 -4.94 -8.58
CA PHE A 32 -11.87 -3.82 -8.68
C PHE A 32 -12.37 -2.74 -9.64
N LYS A 33 -12.94 -3.14 -10.79
CA LYS A 33 -13.56 -2.20 -11.75
C LYS A 33 -14.73 -1.45 -11.12
N ALA A 34 -15.58 -2.12 -10.33
CA ALA A 34 -16.66 -1.49 -9.58
C ALA A 34 -16.17 -0.44 -8.58
N GLU A 35 -15.07 -0.74 -7.87
CA GLU A 35 -14.42 0.20 -6.97
C GLU A 35 -13.87 1.41 -7.72
N VAL A 36 -13.18 1.22 -8.85
CA VAL A 36 -12.65 2.32 -9.68
C VAL A 36 -13.79 3.25 -10.14
N VAL A 37 -14.92 2.70 -10.59
CA VAL A 37 -16.11 3.50 -10.97
C VAL A 37 -16.66 4.27 -9.77
N SER A 38 -16.80 3.60 -8.61
CA SER A 38 -17.39 4.19 -7.41
C SER A 38 -16.51 5.32 -6.84
N TYR A 39 -15.21 5.09 -6.69
CA TYR A 39 -14.25 6.10 -6.23
C TYR A 39 -14.06 7.23 -7.25
N GLY A 40 -14.26 6.97 -8.54
CA GLY A 40 -14.24 7.99 -9.59
C GLY A 40 -15.33 9.07 -9.45
N LEU A 41 -16.31 8.89 -8.57
CA LEU A 41 -17.30 9.93 -8.24
C LEU A 41 -16.74 11.02 -7.32
N LEU A 42 -15.70 10.71 -6.56
CA LEU A 42 -15.06 11.65 -5.64
C LEU A 42 -14.19 12.66 -6.40
N ASP A 43 -13.98 13.84 -5.80
CA ASP A 43 -12.92 14.76 -6.26
C ASP A 43 -11.64 14.50 -5.44
N PRO A 44 -10.65 13.78 -6.00
CA PRO A 44 -9.44 13.39 -5.29
C PRO A 44 -8.54 14.58 -4.97
N LEU A 45 -8.74 15.73 -5.60
CA LEU A 45 -7.88 16.90 -5.44
C LEU A 45 -8.35 17.85 -4.35
N THR A 46 -9.52 17.61 -3.73
CA THR A 46 -10.02 18.48 -2.64
C THR A 46 -9.01 18.63 -1.52
N THR A 47 -8.54 17.51 -0.96
CA THR A 47 -7.54 17.50 0.11
C THR A 47 -6.18 18.00 -0.37
N VAL A 48 -5.76 17.60 -1.58
CA VAL A 48 -4.46 18.00 -2.15
C VAL A 48 -4.37 19.51 -2.34
N ARG A 49 -5.43 20.15 -2.85
CA ARG A 49 -5.50 21.61 -2.99
C ARG A 49 -5.47 22.31 -1.64
N GLY A 50 -6.18 21.79 -0.64
CA GLY A 50 -6.14 22.32 0.73
C GLY A 50 -4.74 22.26 1.34
N MET A 51 -4.05 21.11 1.21
CA MET A 51 -2.66 20.96 1.65
C MET A 51 -1.72 21.89 0.90
N SER A 52 -1.89 22.02 -0.42
CA SER A 52 -1.07 22.90 -1.25
C SER A 52 -1.15 24.35 -0.77
N ALA A 53 -2.37 24.86 -0.55
CA ALA A 53 -2.59 26.21 -0.05
C ALA A 53 -2.01 26.43 1.36
N ASN A 54 -2.17 25.46 2.26
CA ASN A 54 -1.75 25.59 3.66
C ASN A 54 -0.24 25.41 3.86
N LEU A 55 0.42 24.57 3.06
CA LEU A 55 1.83 24.21 3.23
C LEU A 55 2.76 24.95 2.25
N GLY A 56 2.20 25.64 1.25
CA GLY A 56 2.99 26.30 0.21
C GLY A 56 3.71 25.31 -0.73
N ILE A 57 3.25 24.06 -0.79
CA ILE A 57 3.84 23.01 -1.64
C ILE A 57 2.98 22.88 -2.91
N PRO A 58 3.56 22.78 -4.12
CA PRO A 58 2.79 22.58 -5.35
C PRO A 58 1.92 21.31 -5.29
N ALA A 59 0.66 21.40 -5.73
CA ALA A 59 -0.27 20.27 -5.74
C ALA A 59 0.29 19.04 -6.48
N GLY A 60 1.04 19.26 -7.58
CA GLY A 60 1.71 18.18 -8.32
C GLY A 60 2.77 17.44 -7.50
N ALA A 61 3.55 18.15 -6.66
CA ALA A 61 4.52 17.54 -5.77
C ALA A 61 3.84 16.70 -4.66
N ILE A 62 2.74 17.20 -4.09
CA ILE A 62 1.93 16.45 -3.12
C ILE A 62 1.32 15.20 -3.78
N ALA A 63 0.76 15.34 -4.99
CA ALA A 63 0.21 14.22 -5.73
C ALA A 63 1.28 13.17 -6.06
N ARG A 64 2.47 13.60 -6.51
CA ARG A 64 3.62 12.70 -6.74
C ARG A 64 4.01 11.96 -5.47
N TYR A 65 4.09 12.66 -4.33
CA TYR A 65 4.36 12.03 -3.03
C TYR A 65 3.31 10.97 -2.67
N VAL A 66 2.01 11.30 -2.80
CA VAL A 66 0.93 10.36 -2.49
C VAL A 66 1.00 9.12 -3.38
N LEU A 67 1.19 9.30 -4.70
CA LEU A 67 1.35 8.19 -5.63
C LEU A 67 2.60 7.36 -5.32
N ALA A 68 3.74 8.01 -5.10
CA ALA A 68 5.02 7.35 -4.81
C ALA A 68 5.10 6.71 -3.42
N LYS A 69 4.23 7.08 -2.48
CA LYS A 69 4.16 6.47 -1.14
C LYS A 69 3.08 5.40 -1.03
N TRP A 70 1.94 5.58 -1.69
CA TRP A 70 0.75 4.75 -1.47
C TRP A 70 0.32 3.96 -2.71
N ALA A 71 0.49 4.49 -3.92
CA ALA A 71 0.17 3.72 -5.14
C ALA A 71 1.26 2.68 -5.45
N THR A 72 2.53 3.02 -5.21
CA THR A 72 3.64 2.05 -5.10
C THR A 72 3.59 1.27 -3.78
N GLY A 73 2.90 1.82 -2.78
CA GLY A 73 2.72 1.29 -1.42
C GLY A 73 1.54 0.34 -1.24
N GLY A 74 0.73 0.06 -2.27
CA GLY A 74 -0.13 -1.14 -2.28
C GLY A 74 0.70 -2.43 -2.11
N SER A 75 2.00 -2.31 -2.43
CA SER A 75 3.07 -3.24 -2.13
C SER A 75 3.90 -2.86 -0.91
N ALA A 76 3.50 -1.97 0.00
CA ALA A 76 4.30 -1.66 1.19
C ALA A 76 4.57 -2.92 2.01
N GLY A 77 3.56 -3.77 2.22
CA GLY A 77 3.78 -5.11 2.80
C GLY A 77 4.69 -6.02 1.96
N LEU A 78 4.61 -5.94 0.63
CA LEU A 78 5.46 -6.70 -0.30
C LEU A 78 6.91 -6.18 -0.39
N LEU A 79 7.11 -4.88 -0.23
CA LEU A 79 8.39 -4.19 -0.30
C LEU A 79 9.14 -4.30 1.03
N GLU A 80 8.42 -4.22 2.15
CA GLU A 80 8.97 -4.35 3.50
C GLU A 80 9.21 -5.82 3.90
N LEU A 81 8.31 -6.76 3.53
CA LEU A 81 8.49 -8.20 3.82
C LEU A 81 9.19 -8.96 2.68
N GLY A 82 9.09 -8.48 1.44
CA GLY A 82 9.58 -9.19 0.25
C GLY A 82 8.59 -10.22 -0.32
N PRO A 83 8.66 -10.53 -1.63
CA PRO A 83 7.77 -11.48 -2.31
C PRO A 83 7.83 -12.89 -1.72
N VAL A 84 9.01 -13.33 -1.28
CA VAL A 84 9.20 -14.64 -0.66
C VAL A 84 8.38 -14.76 0.63
N MET A 85 8.37 -13.73 1.47
CA MET A 85 7.63 -13.76 2.73
C MET A 85 6.12 -13.65 2.52
N VAL A 86 5.68 -12.85 1.54
CA VAL A 86 4.27 -12.76 1.18
C VAL A 86 3.75 -14.12 0.66
N HIS A 87 4.49 -14.80 -0.21
CA HIS A 87 4.13 -16.15 -0.67
C HIS A 87 4.07 -17.16 0.48
N ARG A 88 5.06 -17.11 1.38
CA ARG A 88 5.12 -18.00 2.53
C ARG A 88 3.93 -17.79 3.48
N LEU A 89 3.50 -16.54 3.71
CA LEU A 89 2.33 -16.23 4.54
C LEU A 89 1.01 -16.61 3.83
N TRP A 90 0.96 -16.56 2.50
CA TRP A 90 -0.24 -16.87 1.74
C TRP A 90 -0.47 -18.37 1.53
N GLU A 91 0.60 -19.17 1.46
CA GLU A 91 0.54 -20.61 1.18
C GLU A 91 -0.44 -21.39 2.09
N PRO A 92 -0.46 -21.20 3.43
CA PRO A 92 -1.40 -21.90 4.29
C PRO A 92 -2.86 -21.56 4.00
N VAL A 93 -3.15 -20.29 3.66
CA VAL A 93 -4.49 -19.81 3.29
C VAL A 93 -4.93 -20.48 1.99
N SER A 94 -4.09 -20.41 0.96
CA SER A 94 -4.39 -20.98 -0.35
C SER A 94 -4.61 -22.50 -0.28
N ALA A 95 -3.82 -23.22 0.52
CA ALA A 95 -3.98 -24.66 0.71
C ALA A 95 -5.25 -25.03 1.49
N ALA A 96 -5.65 -24.21 2.46
CA ALA A 96 -6.89 -24.41 3.21
C ALA A 96 -8.13 -24.13 2.35
N GLU A 97 -8.13 -23.05 1.57
CA GLU A 97 -9.23 -22.73 0.67
C GLU A 97 -9.38 -23.77 -0.44
N ALA A 98 -8.28 -24.29 -0.98
CA ALA A 98 -8.33 -25.37 -1.97
C ALA A 98 -8.92 -26.69 -1.41
N ALA A 99 -8.80 -26.92 -0.11
CA ALA A 99 -9.36 -28.10 0.55
C ALA A 99 -10.82 -27.91 1.01
N ASP A 100 -11.32 -26.66 1.01
CA ASP A 100 -12.67 -26.25 1.38
C ASP A 100 -13.22 -26.91 2.67
N SER A 101 -12.41 -26.87 3.73
CA SER A 101 -12.74 -27.49 5.01
C SER A 101 -12.43 -26.55 6.16
N ASP A 102 -13.32 -26.52 7.15
CA ASP A 102 -13.18 -25.67 8.33
C ASP A 102 -12.02 -26.13 9.22
N GLU A 103 -11.77 -27.44 9.30
CA GLU A 103 -10.60 -27.98 9.98
C GLU A 103 -9.30 -27.49 9.33
N ARG A 104 -9.27 -27.41 7.99
CA ARG A 104 -8.12 -26.90 7.24
C ARG A 104 -7.94 -25.40 7.41
N ARG A 105 -9.02 -24.62 7.41
CA ARG A 105 -8.98 -23.18 7.71
C ARG A 105 -8.47 -22.90 9.13
N LEU A 106 -8.94 -23.67 10.12
CA LEU A 106 -8.48 -23.54 11.50
C LEU A 106 -7.00 -23.90 11.65
N ALA A 107 -6.55 -24.97 11.00
CA ALA A 107 -5.13 -25.33 10.97
C ALA A 107 -4.26 -24.23 10.35
N ALA A 108 -4.70 -23.64 9.23
CA ALA A 108 -4.01 -22.52 8.58
C ALA A 108 -3.95 -21.29 9.48
N TYR A 109 -5.03 -20.97 10.20
CA TYR A 109 -5.03 -19.88 11.19
C TYR A 109 -3.96 -20.10 12.28
N HIS A 110 -3.86 -21.31 12.83
CA HIS A 110 -2.84 -21.61 13.85
C HIS A 110 -1.43 -21.46 13.30
N GLN A 111 -1.19 -21.94 12.08
CA GLN A 111 0.10 -21.80 11.41
C GLN A 111 0.46 -20.32 11.15
N LEU A 112 -0.48 -19.53 10.63
CA LEU A 112 -0.30 -18.10 10.43
C LEU A 112 -0.02 -17.36 11.74
N ARG A 113 -0.77 -17.69 12.80
CA ARG A 113 -0.57 -17.10 14.12
C ARG A 113 0.86 -17.33 14.64
N GLN A 114 1.42 -18.52 14.42
CA GLN A 114 2.82 -18.83 14.78
C GLN A 114 3.83 -18.09 13.90
N MET A 115 3.55 -17.90 12.61
CA MET A 115 4.43 -17.13 11.73
C MET A 115 4.43 -15.65 12.10
N LEU A 116 3.27 -15.10 12.43
CA LEU A 116 3.10 -13.70 12.81
C LEU A 116 3.55 -13.40 14.24
N SER A 117 3.62 -14.39 15.14
CA SER A 117 4.01 -14.15 16.53
C SER A 117 5.41 -13.56 16.66
N TRP A 118 6.33 -13.95 15.78
CA TRP A 118 7.70 -13.40 15.78
C TRP A 118 7.77 -11.97 15.28
N LEU A 119 6.88 -11.58 14.35
CA LEU A 119 6.74 -10.20 13.89
C LEU A 119 6.04 -9.31 14.92
N ARG A 120 5.17 -9.91 15.74
CA ARG A 120 4.43 -9.22 16.80
C ARG A 120 5.28 -8.98 18.05
N LEU A 121 6.23 -9.85 18.35
CA LEU A 121 7.05 -9.80 19.57
C LEU A 121 7.75 -8.44 19.82
N PRO A 122 8.44 -7.81 18.84
CA PRO A 122 9.04 -6.49 19.03
C PRO A 122 8.02 -5.36 19.27
N LEU A 123 6.77 -5.54 18.83
CA LEU A 123 5.71 -4.55 18.99
C LEU A 123 5.09 -4.62 20.39
N GLU A 124 5.12 -5.79 21.02
CA GLU A 124 4.60 -6.01 22.38
C GLU A 124 5.65 -5.79 23.45
N ASP A 125 6.90 -6.13 23.14
CA ASP A 125 8.05 -5.87 23.99
C ASP A 125 9.17 -5.22 23.15
N PRO A 126 9.19 -3.87 23.11
CA PRO A 126 10.20 -3.11 22.38
C PRO A 126 11.63 -3.33 22.88
N THR A 127 11.83 -4.01 24.02
CA THR A 127 13.15 -4.27 24.60
C THR A 127 13.80 -5.55 24.05
N VAL A 128 13.03 -6.41 23.36
CA VAL A 128 13.51 -7.68 22.78
C VAL A 128 14.50 -7.44 21.63
N TYR A 129 14.37 -6.32 20.93
CA TYR A 129 15.37 -5.83 19.97
C TYR A 129 15.81 -4.44 20.42
N PRO A 130 17.03 -4.27 20.97
CA PRO A 130 17.53 -2.95 21.29
C PRO A 130 17.50 -2.09 20.03
N ALA A 131 17.04 -0.84 20.17
CA ALA A 131 17.13 0.13 19.10
C ALA A 131 18.57 0.11 18.56
N GLN A 132 18.74 -0.02 17.24
CA GLN A 132 20.02 0.28 16.64
C GLN A 132 20.21 1.79 16.81
N ASP A 133 20.79 2.18 17.95
CA ASP A 133 21.04 3.56 18.29
C ASP A 133 21.83 4.22 17.16
N ALA A 134 21.39 5.43 16.84
CA ALA A 134 22.00 6.36 15.92
C ALA A 134 23.46 6.60 16.30
N GLY A 135 24.35 5.79 15.75
CA GLY A 135 25.80 6.00 15.78
C GLY A 135 26.21 7.00 14.71
N SER A 136 25.76 8.25 14.81
CA SER A 136 26.46 9.38 14.20
C SER A 136 26.19 10.64 14.98
N GLU A 137 26.90 10.81 16.09
CA GLU A 137 27.39 12.11 16.54
C GLU A 137 28.50 11.93 17.59
N ALA A 138 29.70 12.44 17.24
CA ALA A 138 30.76 13.00 18.09
C ALA A 138 32.17 12.51 17.70
N GLY A 139 32.95 13.41 17.10
CA GLY A 139 34.38 13.27 16.80
C GLY A 139 34.84 14.26 15.76
#